data_AF-Q51294-F1
#
_entry.id   AF-Q51294-F1
#
_cell.length_a   1.000
_cell.length_b   1.000
_cell.length_c   1.000
_cell.angle_alpha   90.00
_cell.angle_beta   90.00
_cell.angle_gamma   90.00
#
_symmetry.space_group_name_H-M   'P 1'
#
loop_
_entity.id
_entity.type
_entity.pdbx_description
1 polymer ?
#
loop_
_entity_poly.entity_id
_entity_poly.type
_entity_poly.pdbx_seq_one_letter_code
_entity_poly.pdbx_strand_id
1 'polypeptide(L)' 'HYTGWLEDGTKFDSSLDRRQPLTITLGVGQVIKGWDEGFGGMKEGGKRKLTIPSEMAYGVHGAGGVIPPHATLIFEVEL' A
#
# COMPACT_ATOMS: atom_id res chain seq x y z
N HIS A 1 -6.43 7.57 4.89
CA HIS A 1 -5.16 8.05 4.28
C HIS A 1 -4.10 6.95 4.24
N TYR A 2 -3.17 7.01 3.30
CA TYR A 2 -1.97 6.18 3.28
C TYR A 2 -0.74 6.94 2.77
N THR A 3 0.44 6.42 3.11
CA THR A 3 1.72 6.68 2.47
C THR A 3 2.48 5.38 2.27
N GLY A 4 3.18 5.25 1.15
CA GLY A 4 3.95 4.07 0.76
C GLY A 4 5.43 4.38 0.52
N TRP A 5 6.29 3.48 0.98
CA TRP A 5 7.75 3.56 0.88
C TRP A 5 8.37 2.25 0.39
N LEU A 6 9.51 2.36 -0.28
CA LEU A 6 10.42 1.24 -0.52
C LEU A 6 11.25 0.97 0.75
N GLU A 7 11.92 -0.19 0.80
CA GLU A 7 12.75 -0.59 1.95
C GLU A 7 13.93 0.35 2.20
N ASP A 8 14.41 1.06 1.17
CA ASP A 8 15.46 2.07 1.26
C ASP A 8 14.96 3.42 1.85
N GLY A 9 13.66 3.53 2.16
CA GLY A 9 13.03 4.74 2.68
C GLY A 9 12.49 5.69 1.61
N THR A 10 12.64 5.36 0.32
CA THR A 10 12.11 6.18 -0.78
C THR A 10 10.58 6.15 -0.74
N LYS A 11 9.95 7.31 -0.52
CA LYS A 11 8.50 7.47 -0.65
C LYS A 11 8.11 7.41 -2.13
N PHE A 12 7.27 6.46 -2.51
CA PHE A 12 6.80 6.33 -3.90
C PHE A 12 5.38 6.87 -4.10
N ASP A 13 4.54 6.90 -3.06
CA ASP A 13 3.17 7.40 -3.16
C ASP A 13 2.58 7.85 -1.81
N SER A 14 1.66 8.81 -1.84
CA SER A 14 0.88 9.23 -0.67
C SER A 14 -0.45 9.86 -1.06
N SER A 15 -1.53 9.44 -0.40
CA SER A 15 -2.84 10.11 -0.51
C SER A 15 -2.81 11.56 0.01
N LEU A 16 -1.92 11.86 0.96
CA LEU A 16 -1.81 13.21 1.55
C LEU A 16 -1.20 14.18 0.53
N ASP A 17 -0.22 13.73 -0.25
CA ASP A 17 0.40 14.53 -1.31
C ASP A 17 -0.61 14.86 -2.41
N ARG A 18 -1.52 13.92 -2.71
CA ARG A 18 -2.58 14.09 -3.72
C ARG A 18 -3.80 14.85 -3.23
N ARG A 19 -3.91 15.11 -1.91
CA ARG A 19 -5.09 15.70 -1.23
C ARG A 19 -6.42 15.06 -1.61
N GLN A 20 -6.39 13.78 -1.98
CA GLN A 20 -7.57 13.03 -2.39
C GLN A 20 -7.72 11.82 -1.45
N PRO A 21 -8.88 11.67 -0.78
CA PRO A 21 -9.14 10.48 -0.01
C PRO A 21 -9.19 9.28 -0.96
N LEU A 22 -8.51 8.20 -0.58
CA LEU A 22 -8.57 6.96 -1.33
C LEU A 22 -9.75 6.15 -0.80
N THR A 23 -10.80 6.02 -1.62
CA THR A 23 -11.90 5.09 -1.35
C THR A 23 -11.57 3.74 -1.97
N ILE A 24 -11.45 2.72 -1.12
CA ILE A 24 -11.17 1.34 -1.52
C ILE A 24 -12.33 0.44 -1.12
N THR A 25 -12.68 -0.48 -2.00
CA THR A 25 -13.55 -1.61 -1.65
C THR A 25 -12.66 -2.81 -1.34
N LEU A 26 -12.72 -3.32 -0.11
CA LEU A 26 -11.91 -4.46 0.31
C LEU A 26 -12.50 -5.78 -0.19
N GLY A 27 -11.61 -6.72 -0.55
CA GLY A 27 -11.99 -8.09 -0.89
C GLY A 27 -12.56 -8.28 -2.30
N VAL A 28 -12.46 -7.26 -3.16
CA VAL A 28 -12.86 -7.33 -4.57
C VAL A 28 -11.65 -7.32 -5.53
N GLY A 29 -10.43 -7.35 -5.01
CA GLY A 29 -9.20 -7.36 -5.83
C GLY A 29 -8.93 -6.05 -6.56
N GLN A 30 -9.50 -4.93 -6.09
CA GLN A 30 -9.23 -3.59 -6.64
C GLN A 30 -7.90 -2.99 -6.15
N VAL A 31 -7.34 -3.56 -5.08
CA VAL A 31 -6.06 -3.17 -4.49
C VAL A 31 -5.10 -4.34 -4.50
N ILE A 32 -3.83 -4.10 -4.18
CA ILE A 32 -2.86 -5.17 -4.04
C ILE A 32 -3.29 -6.15 -2.94
N LYS A 33 -2.96 -7.43 -3.11
CA LYS A 33 -3.40 -8.51 -2.20
C LYS A 33 -3.03 -8.23 -0.74
N GLY A 34 -1.86 -7.66 -0.49
CA GLY A 34 -1.42 -7.31 0.86
C GLY A 34 -2.29 -6.25 1.56
N TRP A 35 -3.03 -5.43 0.81
CA TRP A 35 -4.02 -4.51 1.37
C TRP A 35 -5.32 -5.23 1.72
N ASP A 36 -5.83 -6.06 0.81
CA ASP A 36 -7.04 -6.86 1.04
C ASP A 36 -6.89 -7.73 2.31
N GLU A 37 -5.73 -8.36 2.51
CA GLU A 37 -5.45 -9.12 3.73
C GLU A 37 -5.06 -8.23 4.92
N GLY A 38 -4.24 -7.20 4.69
CA GLY A 38 -3.66 -6.35 5.73
C GLY A 38 -4.65 -5.42 6.44
N PHE A 39 -5.80 -5.12 5.82
CA PHE A 39 -6.85 -4.30 6.42
C PHE A 39 -7.91 -5.09 7.18
N GLY A 40 -7.82 -6.41 7.19
CA GLY A 40 -8.67 -7.26 8.02
C GLY A 40 -8.70 -6.77 9.48
N GLY A 41 -9.92 -6.49 9.97
CA GLY A 41 -10.17 -6.09 11.36
C GLY A 41 -9.71 -4.68 11.74
N MET A 42 -9.32 -3.81 10.80
CA MET A 42 -9.10 -2.40 11.11
C MET A 42 -10.43 -1.69 11.39
N LYS A 43 -10.40 -0.71 12.30
CA LYS A 43 -11.54 0.14 12.67
C LYS A 43 -11.28 1.57 12.21
N GLU A 44 -12.35 2.33 12.03
CA GLU A 44 -12.30 3.76 11.71
C GLU A 44 -11.37 4.53 12.68
N GLY A 45 -10.51 5.40 12.13
CA GLY A 45 -9.47 6.12 12.86
C GLY A 45 -8.24 5.27 13.22
N GLY A 46 -8.24 3.98 12.92
CA GLY A 46 -7.13 3.07 13.20
C GLY A 46 -5.94 3.31 12.28
N LYS A 47 -4.73 3.30 12.85
CA LYS A 47 -3.47 3.38 12.10
C LYS A 47 -2.76 2.03 12.10
N ARG A 48 -2.19 1.62 10.97
CA ARG A 48 -1.45 0.38 10.82
C ARG A 48 -0.26 0.57 9.88
N LYS A 49 0.84 -0.10 10.20
CA LYS A 49 1.98 -0.26 9.30
C LYS A 49 1.95 -1.66 8.70
N LEU A 50 2.06 -1.76 7.38
CA LEU A 50 2.08 -3.01 6.63
C LEU A 50 3.41 -3.13 5.90
N THR A 51 4.07 -4.27 6.03
CA THR A 51 5.21 -4.66 5.20
C THR A 51 4.73 -5.75 4.25
N ILE A 52 4.72 -5.45 2.97
CA ILE A 52 4.09 -6.27 1.94
C ILE A 52 5.18 -6.74 0.97
N PRO A 53 5.50 -8.05 0.94
CA PRO A 53 6.46 -8.59 -0.02
C PRO A 53 5.92 -8.46 -1.44
N SER A 54 6.81 -8.48 -2.43
CA SER A 54 6.45 -8.21 -3.83
C SER A 54 5.33 -9.11 -4.35
N GLU A 55 5.31 -10.38 -3.94
CA GLU A 55 4.30 -11.38 -4.36
C GLU A 55 2.87 -10.99 -3.95
N MET A 56 2.72 -10.17 -2.91
CA MET A 56 1.44 -9.61 -2.46
C MET A 56 1.24 -8.15 -2.90
N ALA A 57 2.16 -7.63 -3.72
CA ALA A 57 2.18 -6.28 -4.28
C ALA A 57 2.28 -6.33 -5.82
N TYR A 58 3.37 -5.81 -6.40
CA TYR A 58 3.55 -5.67 -7.86
C TYR A 58 4.47 -6.74 -8.50
N GLY A 59 4.87 -7.74 -7.72
CA GLY A 59 5.61 -8.91 -8.17
C GLY A 59 6.88 -8.59 -8.96
N VAL A 60 7.13 -9.41 -9.97
CA VAL A 60 8.35 -9.36 -10.81
C VAL A 60 8.39 -8.15 -11.76
N HIS A 61 7.27 -7.45 -11.94
CA HIS A 61 7.19 -6.36 -12.92
C HIS A 61 7.42 -4.99 -12.28
N GLY A 62 7.12 -4.83 -10.98
CA GLY A 62 7.08 -3.51 -10.37
C GLY A 62 5.92 -2.66 -10.93
N ALA A 63 5.97 -1.34 -10.75
CA ALA A 63 4.93 -0.44 -11.24
C ALA A 63 5.39 0.99 -11.49
N GLY A 64 4.87 1.59 -12.57
CA GLY A 64 4.89 3.04 -12.82
C GLY A 64 6.28 3.68 -12.95
N GLY A 65 7.35 2.89 -13.09
CA GLY A 65 8.73 3.37 -13.10
C GLY A 65 9.28 3.82 -11.74
N VAL A 66 8.48 3.75 -10.68
CA VAL A 66 8.84 4.17 -9.31
C VAL A 66 8.94 2.99 -8.34
N ILE A 67 8.24 1.90 -8.61
CA ILE A 67 8.33 0.66 -7.85
C ILE A 67 9.14 -0.34 -8.69
N PRO A 68 10.34 -0.78 -8.23
CA PRO A 68 11.14 -1.73 -8.97
C PRO A 68 10.55 -3.16 -8.91
N PRO A 69 10.98 -4.04 -9.83
CA PRO A 69 10.75 -5.49 -9.73
C PRO A 69 11.12 -6.05 -8.35
N HIS A 70 10.32 -6.99 -7.86
CA HIS A 70 10.56 -7.71 -6.60
C HIS A 70 10.65 -6.81 -5.35
N ALA A 71 10.15 -5.58 -5.43
CA ALA A 71 10.15 -4.65 -4.30
C ALA A 71 9.21 -5.10 -3.17
N THR A 72 9.74 -5.12 -1.95
CA THR A 72 8.91 -5.09 -0.74
C THR A 72 8.45 -3.66 -0.51
N LEU A 73 7.17 -3.49 -0.17
CA LEU A 73 6.57 -2.19 0.09
C LEU A 73 6.23 -2.05 1.56
N ILE A 74 6.48 -0.86 2.09
CA ILE A 74 6.09 -0.48 3.44
C ILE A 74 4.97 0.55 3.29
N PHE A 75 3.84 0.30 3.94
CA PHE A 75 2.72 1.24 3.97
C PHE A 75 2.40 1.64 5.40
N GLU A 76 2.06 2.91 5.58
CA GLU A 76 1.39 3.41 6.78
C GLU A 76 0.02 3.89 6.36
N VAL A 77 -1.01 3.32 6.98
CA VAL A 77 -2.41 3.50 6.61
C VAL A 77 -3.20 3.92 7.83
N GLU A 78 -4.12 4.84 7.61
CA GLU A 78 -5.09 5.37 8.56
C GLU A 78 -6.47 5.29 7.92
N LEU A 79 -7.44 4.65 8.59
CA LEU A 79 -8.83 4.61 8.12
C LEU A 79 -9.54 5.93 8.41
#